data_AF-A0A670ZLD7-F1
#
_entry.id   AF-A0A670ZLD7-F1
#
_cell.length_a   1.000
_cell.length_b   1.000
_cell.length_c   1.000
_cell.angle_alpha   90.00
_cell.angle_beta   90.00
_cell.angle_gamma   90.00
#
_symmetry.space_group_name_H-M   'P 1'
#
loop_
_entity.id
_entity.type
_entity.pdbx_description
1 polymer ?
#
loop_
_entity_poly.entity_id
_entity_poly.type
_entity_poly.pdbx_seq_one_letter_code
_entity_poly.pdbx_strand_id
1 'polypeptide(L)'
;MLSVVDCRRSHTRSNKCWGNVVFFPFLHSITVVTWNVGTSMPPSDVTSLLHLNPGDSSDSDMIAIGLQEVNSMINKRLKDALFTDQWSELFMEVLSPFNFVLVSTVRMQGVILFVFAKYYHLPFLQDIQTDCTRTGLGGYWGNKGGVSIRLSIFGHMVCFLNCHLPAHMEKAEQRKEDFTTILHLQQFEGPSANGILDHDLIFWFGDLNFRIETLDIRYVKYAIDNNILHQLWEKDQLNIAKTTWPILKGFQEGFLNFPPTFKFDVGTNMYDTSAKKRKPAWTDRILWKIKSGTHPVHSGRSSGGNLTVTQLCYCSHMEYTMSDHKPVASIFAVQVSQATKCASSISFLLFCLATDFLKRRTG
;
A
#
# COMPACT_ATOMS: atom_id res chain seq x y z
N MET A 1 27.26 17.27 -33.42
CA MET A 1 26.43 18.42 -33.83
C MET A 1 25.03 17.87 -34.13
N LEU A 2 24.17 17.81 -33.11
CA LEU A 2 22.81 17.28 -33.27
C LEU A 2 21.92 18.39 -33.82
N SER A 3 21.35 18.16 -34.99
CA SER A 3 20.41 19.07 -35.66
C SER A 3 19.10 19.12 -34.88
N VAL A 4 18.82 20.27 -34.29
CA VAL A 4 17.46 20.68 -33.94
C VAL A 4 16.72 20.84 -35.27
N VAL A 5 15.68 20.04 -35.50
CA VAL A 5 14.75 20.31 -36.62
C VAL A 5 13.89 21.49 -36.18
N ASP A 6 14.38 22.69 -36.47
CA ASP A 6 13.63 23.94 -36.39
C ASP A 6 12.65 23.97 -37.57
N CYS A 7 11.37 23.77 -37.29
CA CYS A 7 10.33 23.90 -38.32
C CYS A 7 10.06 25.40 -38.55
N ARG A 8 10.94 26.06 -39.31
CA ARG A 8 10.67 27.38 -39.88
C ARG A 8 10.55 27.30 -41.40
N ARG A 9 9.34 27.67 -41.85
CA ARG A 9 8.94 28.09 -43.21
C ARG A 9 8.81 26.97 -44.26
N SER A 10 7.60 26.44 -44.39
CA SER A 10 7.02 26.15 -45.70
C SER A 10 5.77 27.02 -45.90
N HIS A 11 5.82 27.86 -46.94
CA HIS A 11 4.67 28.61 -47.43
C HIS A 11 3.81 27.69 -48.28
N THR A 12 2.90 26.95 -47.67
CA THR A 12 1.72 26.40 -48.36
C THR A 12 0.58 26.20 -47.37
N ARG A 13 -0.61 26.60 -47.78
CA ARG A 13 -1.85 26.71 -46.99
C ARG A 13 -2.23 25.41 -46.25
N SER A 14 -2.83 25.63 -45.07
CA SER A 14 -3.51 24.69 -44.17
C SER A 14 -2.65 23.62 -43.50
N ASN A 15 -2.01 23.96 -42.39
CA ASN A 15 -1.85 23.04 -41.26
C ASN A 15 -1.99 23.85 -39.96
N LYS A 16 -3.06 23.56 -39.21
CA LYS A 16 -3.28 24.12 -37.86
C LYS A 16 -2.25 23.48 -36.93
N CYS A 17 -1.38 24.28 -36.32
CA CYS A 17 -0.56 23.87 -35.20
C CYS A 17 -1.47 23.43 -34.04
N TRP A 18 -1.47 22.15 -33.72
CA TRP A 18 -1.85 21.70 -32.38
C TRP A 18 -0.59 21.82 -31.52
N GLY A 19 -0.67 22.63 -30.46
CA GLY A 19 0.45 22.92 -29.58
C GLY A 19 1.08 21.64 -28.99
N ASN A 20 2.35 21.75 -28.62
CA ASN A 20 3.11 20.73 -27.91
C ASN A 20 2.42 20.39 -26.57
N VAL A 21 1.50 19.42 -26.58
CA VAL A 21 0.97 18.80 -25.36
C VAL A 21 1.91 17.65 -25.00
N VAL A 22 2.81 17.90 -24.05
CA VAL A 22 3.64 16.85 -23.45
C VAL A 22 2.77 16.16 -22.40
N PHE A 23 2.40 14.90 -22.65
CA PHE A 23 1.77 14.06 -21.63
C PHE A 23 2.85 13.68 -20.60
N PHE A 24 2.73 14.19 -19.38
CA PHE A 24 3.50 13.68 -18.25
C PHE A 24 3.00 12.26 -17.93
N PRO A 25 3.87 11.33 -17.53
CA PRO A 25 3.40 10.07 -16.95
C PRO A 25 2.65 10.43 -15.67
N PHE A 26 1.33 10.36 -15.70
CA PHE A 26 0.54 10.45 -14.48
C PHE A 26 0.76 9.15 -13.71
N LEU A 27 0.82 9.23 -12.39
CA LEU A 27 0.51 8.05 -11.58
C LEU A 27 -0.96 7.74 -11.82
N HIS A 28 -1.28 6.55 -12.27
CA HIS A 28 -2.65 6.12 -12.52
C HIS A 28 -3.11 5.15 -11.44
N SER A 29 -2.24 4.26 -10.98
CA SER A 29 -2.64 3.17 -10.08
C SER A 29 -1.62 2.84 -9.00
N ILE A 30 -2.13 2.61 -7.78
CA ILE A 30 -1.38 2.08 -6.64
C ILE A 30 -2.04 0.76 -6.20
N THR A 31 -1.25 -0.31 -6.11
CA THR A 31 -1.66 -1.56 -5.47
C THR A 31 -1.15 -1.60 -4.04
N VAL A 32 -2.02 -1.96 -3.11
CA VAL A 32 -1.68 -2.14 -1.69
C VAL A 32 -1.99 -3.57 -1.30
N VAL A 33 -1.03 -4.23 -0.67
CA VAL A 33 -1.13 -5.62 -0.22
C VAL A 33 -0.82 -5.71 1.26
N THR A 34 -1.59 -6.51 1.98
CA THR A 34 -1.27 -6.93 3.35
C THR A 34 -1.29 -8.45 3.48
N TRP A 35 -0.30 -9.02 4.18
CA TRP A 35 -0.28 -10.44 4.48
C TRP A 35 0.44 -10.75 5.79
N ASN A 36 -0.30 -11.29 6.77
CA ASN A 36 0.32 -11.97 7.90
C ASN A 36 0.82 -13.34 7.42
N VAL A 37 2.13 -13.53 7.36
CA VAL A 37 2.73 -14.74 6.78
C VAL A 37 2.88 -15.88 7.79
N GLY A 38 2.51 -15.67 9.06
CA GLY A 38 2.54 -16.71 10.09
C GLY A 38 3.91 -17.38 10.22
N THR A 39 5.01 -16.63 10.07
CA THR A 39 6.40 -17.09 10.04
C THR A 39 6.80 -18.00 8.87
N SER A 40 5.91 -18.15 7.88
CA SER A 40 6.14 -18.96 6.69
C SER A 40 7.21 -18.36 5.78
N MET A 41 7.83 -19.24 5.00
CA MET A 41 8.68 -18.86 3.88
C MET A 41 7.81 -18.35 2.72
N PRO A 42 8.36 -17.46 1.87
CA PRO A 42 7.67 -17.02 0.66
C PRO A 42 7.26 -18.19 -0.26
N PRO A 43 6.12 -18.09 -0.97
CA PRO A 43 5.79 -19.01 -2.07
C PRO A 43 6.79 -18.85 -3.23
N SER A 44 6.74 -19.77 -4.19
CA SER A 44 7.51 -19.63 -5.44
C SER A 44 6.96 -18.55 -6.39
N ASP A 45 5.70 -18.15 -6.23
CA ASP A 45 5.04 -17.18 -7.10
C ASP A 45 4.06 -16.30 -6.31
N VAL A 46 4.06 -14.99 -6.61
CA VAL A 46 3.13 -13.98 -6.06
C VAL A 46 2.45 -13.16 -7.16
N THR A 47 2.55 -13.59 -8.41
CA THR A 47 2.03 -12.88 -9.59
C THR A 47 0.53 -12.57 -9.47
N SER A 48 -0.27 -13.55 -9.04
CA SER A 48 -1.72 -13.39 -8.78
C SER A 48 -2.00 -12.34 -7.69
N LEU A 49 -1.29 -12.44 -6.55
CA LEU A 49 -1.42 -11.50 -5.43
C LEU A 49 -1.10 -10.05 -5.83
N LEU A 50 -0.10 -9.87 -6.68
CA LEU A 50 0.36 -8.57 -7.12
C LEU A 50 -0.40 -8.05 -8.36
N HIS A 51 -1.41 -8.80 -8.85
CA HIS A 51 -2.18 -8.50 -10.05
C HIS A 51 -1.29 -8.21 -11.27
N LEU A 52 -0.22 -9.00 -11.41
CA LEU A 52 0.70 -8.91 -12.53
C LEU A 52 0.18 -9.80 -13.66
N ASN A 53 -0.04 -9.23 -14.84
CA ASN A 53 -0.45 -10.00 -16.02
C ASN A 53 0.75 -10.24 -16.93
N PRO A 54 1.20 -11.50 -17.13
CA PRO A 54 2.29 -11.79 -18.06
C PRO A 54 1.88 -11.45 -19.50
N GLY A 55 2.61 -10.56 -20.16
CA GLY A 55 2.37 -10.18 -21.56
C GLY A 55 1.58 -8.88 -21.76
N ASP A 56 0.98 -8.33 -20.71
CA ASP A 56 0.45 -6.96 -20.68
C ASP A 56 1.26 -6.12 -19.70
N SER A 57 1.37 -4.81 -19.95
CA SER A 57 1.91 -3.92 -18.93
C SER A 57 0.98 -3.97 -17.71
N SER A 58 1.46 -4.42 -16.55
CA SER A 58 0.72 -4.25 -15.28
C SER A 58 0.25 -2.80 -15.18
N ASP A 59 -1.05 -2.60 -14.94
CA ASP A 59 -1.63 -1.26 -14.84
C ASP A 59 -1.15 -0.51 -13.58
N SER A 60 -0.57 -1.21 -12.61
CA SER A 60 -0.03 -0.60 -11.41
C SER A 60 1.23 0.21 -11.70
N ASP A 61 1.32 1.41 -11.13
CA ASP A 61 2.51 2.25 -11.21
C ASP A 61 3.37 2.16 -9.94
N MET A 62 2.72 1.85 -8.82
CA MET A 62 3.35 1.68 -7.52
C MET A 62 2.68 0.53 -6.76
N ILE A 63 3.45 -0.21 -5.97
CA ILE A 63 2.98 -1.35 -5.18
C ILE A 63 3.53 -1.19 -3.77
N ALA A 64 2.64 -1.14 -2.78
CA ALA A 64 2.97 -1.17 -1.36
C ALA A 64 2.62 -2.53 -0.77
N ILE A 65 3.58 -3.21 -0.14
CA ILE A 65 3.41 -4.56 0.41
C ILE A 65 3.74 -4.54 1.90
N GLY A 66 2.73 -4.79 2.74
CA GLY A 66 2.85 -4.90 4.18
C GLY A 66 2.80 -6.35 4.63
N LEU A 67 3.86 -6.82 5.29
CA LEU A 67 3.90 -8.16 5.87
C LEU A 67 3.87 -8.10 7.41
N GLN A 68 3.30 -9.13 8.03
CA GLN A 68 3.35 -9.35 9.47
C GLN A 68 3.78 -10.79 9.79
N GLU A 69 4.32 -11.01 10.99
CA GLU A 69 4.90 -12.29 11.41
C GLU A 69 5.97 -12.86 10.46
N VAL A 70 6.69 -12.01 9.74
CA VAL A 70 7.86 -12.46 8.97
C VAL A 70 8.90 -13.01 9.95
N ASN A 71 9.46 -14.18 9.63
CA ASN A 71 10.49 -14.79 10.45
C ASN A 71 11.67 -13.80 10.64
N SER A 72 12.00 -13.49 11.89
CA SER A 72 13.07 -12.57 12.27
C SER A 72 14.36 -13.27 12.67
N MET A 73 14.42 -14.61 12.54
CA MET A 73 15.65 -15.37 12.75
C MET A 73 16.69 -14.89 11.73
N ILE A 74 17.66 -14.12 12.21
CA ILE A 74 18.91 -13.83 11.51
C ILE A 74 19.54 -15.19 11.21
N ASN A 75 19.58 -15.58 9.94
CA ASN A 75 20.43 -16.70 9.53
C ASN A 75 21.85 -16.34 9.98
N LYS A 76 22.36 -17.03 11.01
CA LYS A 76 23.73 -16.87 11.55
C LYS A 76 24.82 -17.22 10.53
N ARG A 77 24.47 -17.48 9.26
CA ARG A 77 25.40 -17.78 8.18
C ARG A 77 25.56 -16.55 7.30
N LEU A 78 26.72 -15.93 7.51
CA LEU A 78 27.38 -14.93 6.68
C LEU A 78 26.91 -13.47 6.83
N LYS A 79 27.61 -12.78 7.74
CA LYS A 79 27.96 -11.37 7.58
C LYS A 79 28.77 -11.26 6.29
N ASP A 80 28.23 -10.60 5.27
CA ASP A 80 28.91 -9.59 4.43
C ASP A 80 28.06 -9.31 3.18
N ALA A 81 27.55 -8.08 3.09
CA ALA A 81 26.85 -7.44 1.96
C ALA A 81 25.52 -8.08 1.48
N LEU A 82 24.42 -7.34 1.71
CA LEU A 82 23.03 -7.58 1.26
C LEU A 82 22.19 -8.45 2.21
N PHE A 83 21.78 -7.84 3.33
CA PHE A 83 20.73 -8.37 4.20
C PHE A 83 19.35 -8.22 3.54
N THR A 84 19.04 -9.03 2.53
CA THR A 84 17.68 -9.17 2.01
C THR A 84 17.05 -10.41 2.64
N ASP A 85 15.95 -10.25 3.36
CA ASP A 85 15.17 -11.41 3.76
C ASP A 85 14.53 -12.06 2.53
N GLN A 86 14.18 -13.34 2.60
CA GLN A 86 13.70 -14.09 1.43
C GLN A 86 12.43 -13.50 0.80
N TRP A 87 11.61 -12.77 1.56
CA TRP A 87 10.47 -12.06 0.97
C TRP A 87 10.92 -10.86 0.12
N SER A 88 11.93 -10.13 0.57
CA SER A 88 12.57 -9.07 -0.23
C SER A 88 13.12 -9.62 -1.55
N GLU A 89 13.81 -10.76 -1.51
CA GLU A 89 14.37 -11.42 -2.70
C GLU A 89 13.27 -11.81 -3.68
N LEU A 90 12.24 -12.52 -3.21
CA LEU A 90 11.08 -12.92 -4.02
C LEU A 90 10.44 -11.71 -4.70
N PHE A 91 10.12 -10.64 -3.95
CA PHE A 91 9.43 -9.50 -4.54
C PHE A 91 10.29 -8.77 -5.56
N MET A 92 11.58 -8.59 -5.30
CA MET A 92 12.49 -7.98 -6.29
C MET A 92 12.58 -8.84 -7.55
N GLU A 93 12.69 -10.16 -7.42
CA GLU A 93 12.76 -11.09 -8.54
C GLU A 93 11.48 -11.02 -9.39
N VAL A 94 10.30 -11.13 -8.76
CA VAL A 94 9.00 -11.14 -9.46
C VAL A 94 8.66 -9.78 -10.07
N LEU A 95 9.03 -8.67 -9.43
CA LEU A 95 8.65 -7.33 -9.86
C LEU A 95 9.62 -6.72 -10.89
N SER A 96 10.89 -7.15 -10.92
CA SER A 96 11.89 -6.59 -11.84
C SER A 96 11.53 -6.70 -13.34
N PRO A 97 10.94 -7.81 -13.86
CA PRO A 97 10.54 -7.89 -15.26
C PRO A 97 9.42 -6.91 -15.64
N PHE A 98 8.69 -6.42 -14.63
CA PHE A 98 7.62 -5.43 -14.79
C PHE A 98 8.11 -3.98 -14.58
N ASN A 99 9.43 -3.75 -14.61
CA ASN A 99 10.08 -2.44 -14.50
C ASN A 99 9.95 -1.76 -13.13
N PHE A 100 9.55 -2.50 -12.11
CA PHE A 100 9.50 -2.01 -10.74
C PHE A 100 10.88 -2.05 -10.09
N VAL A 101 11.13 -1.04 -9.26
CA VAL A 101 12.30 -0.96 -8.39
C VAL A 101 11.83 -0.73 -6.95
N LEU A 102 12.58 -1.26 -5.99
CA LEU A 102 12.33 -0.99 -4.58
C LEU A 102 12.70 0.48 -4.28
N VAL A 103 11.70 1.28 -3.91
CA VAL A 103 11.87 2.70 -3.55
C VAL A 103 12.31 2.83 -2.11
N SER A 104 11.64 2.10 -1.20
CA SER A 104 11.98 2.08 0.21
C SER A 104 11.43 0.84 0.91
N THR A 105 12.08 0.45 1.99
CA THR A 105 11.63 -0.61 2.89
C THR A 105 11.87 -0.21 4.34
N VAL A 106 10.98 -0.65 5.23
CA VAL A 106 11.11 -0.47 6.68
C VAL A 106 10.70 -1.75 7.38
N ARG A 107 11.45 -2.12 8.42
CA ARG A 107 11.24 -3.36 9.17
C ARG A 107 11.28 -3.11 10.67
N MET A 108 10.28 -3.66 11.37
CA MET A 108 10.22 -3.76 12.81
C MET A 108 9.95 -5.22 13.20
N GLN A 109 11.00 -5.96 13.58
CA GLN A 109 10.93 -7.40 13.87
C GLN A 109 10.30 -8.20 12.72
N GLY A 110 9.08 -8.72 12.89
CA GLY A 110 8.34 -9.46 11.87
C GLY A 110 7.34 -8.61 11.08
N VAL A 111 7.28 -7.29 11.30
CA VAL A 111 6.45 -6.35 10.55
C VAL A 111 7.33 -5.65 9.53
N ILE A 112 6.99 -5.75 8.24
CA ILE A 112 7.80 -5.18 7.15
C ILE A 112 6.88 -4.43 6.20
N LEU A 113 7.34 -3.32 5.66
CA LEU A 113 6.66 -2.59 4.59
C LEU A 113 7.64 -2.33 3.46
N PHE A 114 7.24 -2.65 2.24
CA PHE A 114 7.94 -2.36 1.00
C PHE A 114 7.12 -1.40 0.16
N VAL A 115 7.77 -0.45 -0.50
CA VAL A 115 7.18 0.38 -1.55
C VAL A 115 8.02 0.22 -2.81
N PHE A 116 7.41 -0.32 -3.86
CA PHE A 116 7.98 -0.45 -5.20
C PHE A 116 7.31 0.55 -6.14
N ALA A 117 8.06 1.12 -7.07
CA ALA A 117 7.51 1.96 -8.14
C ALA A 117 8.16 1.59 -9.47
N LYS A 118 7.44 1.81 -10.58
CA LYS A 118 8.07 1.71 -11.90
C LYS A 118 9.19 2.73 -12.03
N TYR A 119 10.34 2.34 -12.59
CA TYR A 119 11.55 3.17 -12.57
C TYR A 119 11.36 4.56 -13.19
N TYR A 120 10.44 4.71 -14.14
CA TYR A 120 10.19 5.99 -14.81
C TYR A 120 9.46 7.01 -13.93
N HIS A 121 8.92 6.60 -12.77
CA HIS A 121 8.34 7.50 -11.78
C HIS A 121 9.38 8.08 -10.79
N LEU A 122 10.58 7.49 -10.70
CA LEU A 122 11.61 7.90 -9.72
C LEU A 122 11.90 9.41 -9.68
N PRO A 123 11.99 10.15 -10.80
CA PRO A 123 12.23 11.61 -10.75
C PRO A 123 11.15 12.41 -10.03
N PHE A 124 9.96 11.84 -9.87
CA PHE A 124 8.80 12.47 -9.24
C PHE A 124 8.54 11.97 -7.81
N LEU A 125 9.38 11.05 -7.31
CA LEU A 125 9.37 10.58 -5.94
C LEU A 125 10.42 11.35 -5.14
N GLN A 126 9.99 12.04 -4.09
CA GLN A 126 10.87 12.88 -3.27
C GLN A 126 10.55 12.69 -1.79
N ASP A 127 11.44 13.17 -0.92
CA ASP A 127 11.21 13.27 0.53
C ASP A 127 10.73 11.94 1.17
N ILE A 128 11.46 10.87 0.80
CA ILE A 128 11.20 9.51 1.26
C ILE A 128 11.72 9.39 2.70
N GLN A 129 10.84 9.08 3.63
CA GLN A 129 11.19 8.84 5.02
C GLN A 129 10.43 7.62 5.55
N THR A 130 10.96 7.04 6.62
CA THR A 130 10.38 5.86 7.26
C THR A 130 10.37 6.04 8.76
N ASP A 131 9.35 5.50 9.42
CA ASP A 131 9.30 5.47 10.88
C ASP A 131 8.69 4.14 11.37
N CYS A 132 8.90 3.82 12.64
CA CYS A 132 8.28 2.67 13.29
C CYS A 132 7.96 2.92 14.75
N THR A 133 6.88 2.31 15.23
CA THR A 133 6.48 2.37 16.63
C THR A 133 6.17 0.97 17.13
N ARG A 134 6.83 0.58 18.22
CA ARG A 134 6.59 -0.69 18.91
C ARG A 134 5.47 -0.49 19.92
N THR A 135 4.53 -1.42 19.96
CA THR A 135 3.48 -1.45 21.00
C THR A 135 3.43 -2.78 21.75
N GLY A 136 4.14 -3.80 21.26
CA GLY A 136 4.24 -5.10 21.94
C GLY A 136 4.93 -5.02 23.29
N LEU A 137 4.43 -5.79 24.27
CA LEU A 137 4.90 -5.78 25.66
C LEU A 137 5.02 -4.36 26.24
N GLY A 138 4.05 -3.47 25.99
CA GLY A 138 4.10 -2.09 26.49
C GLY A 138 5.15 -1.22 25.79
N GLY A 139 5.48 -1.54 24.53
CA GLY A 139 6.44 -0.82 23.70
C GLY A 139 7.86 -1.38 23.71
N TYR A 140 8.17 -2.35 24.59
CA TYR A 140 9.50 -2.95 24.66
C TYR A 140 9.81 -3.93 23.52
N TRP A 141 8.78 -4.55 22.93
CA TRP A 141 8.96 -5.60 21.93
C TRP A 141 8.24 -5.28 20.61
N GLY A 142 8.96 -5.41 19.49
CA GLY A 142 8.47 -5.01 18.17
C GLY A 142 7.60 -6.03 17.44
N ASN A 143 7.04 -7.04 18.11
CA ASN A 143 6.14 -8.00 17.44
C ASN A 143 4.73 -7.43 17.15
N LYS A 144 4.42 -6.27 17.71
CA LYS A 144 3.19 -5.49 17.51
C LYS A 144 3.55 -4.01 17.40
N GLY A 145 2.76 -3.28 16.63
CA GLY A 145 2.94 -1.85 16.38
C GLY A 145 2.75 -1.51 14.91
N GLY A 146 3.42 -0.47 14.42
CA GLY A 146 3.29 0.02 13.05
C GLY A 146 4.63 0.43 12.45
N VAL A 147 4.74 0.26 11.14
CA VAL A 147 5.84 0.77 10.32
C VAL A 147 5.27 1.60 9.18
N SER A 148 5.93 2.70 8.86
CA SER A 148 5.47 3.61 7.82
C SER A 148 6.56 3.97 6.82
N ILE A 149 6.13 4.18 5.58
CA ILE A 149 6.93 4.81 4.54
C ILE A 149 6.10 5.97 4.01
N ARG A 150 6.68 7.17 4.03
CA ARG A 150 6.08 8.35 3.43
C ARG A 150 6.99 8.91 2.36
N LEU A 151 6.39 9.51 1.34
CA LEU A 151 7.07 10.09 0.20
C LEU A 151 6.17 11.07 -0.52
N SER A 152 6.77 12.08 -1.13
CA SER A 152 6.09 12.98 -2.06
C SER A 152 5.97 12.29 -3.41
N ILE A 153 4.74 12.20 -3.92
CA ILE A 153 4.42 11.60 -5.22
C ILE A 153 3.79 12.70 -6.06
N PHE A 154 4.50 13.17 -7.09
CA PHE A 154 4.07 14.28 -7.93
C PHE A 154 3.67 15.55 -7.14
N GLY A 155 4.33 15.79 -6.00
CA GLY A 155 4.09 16.95 -5.13
C GLY A 155 3.03 16.76 -4.05
N HIS A 156 2.38 15.59 -3.98
CA HIS A 156 1.44 15.23 -2.91
C HIS A 156 2.10 14.32 -1.89
N MET A 157 1.91 14.60 -0.61
CA MET A 157 2.48 13.79 0.45
C MET A 157 1.63 12.54 0.70
N VAL A 158 2.21 11.36 0.48
CA VAL A 158 1.54 10.07 0.65
C VAL A 158 2.21 9.26 1.76
N CYS A 159 1.43 8.64 2.63
CA CYS A 159 1.92 7.76 3.71
C CYS A 159 1.31 6.37 3.61
N PHE A 160 2.16 5.35 3.61
CA PHE A 160 1.80 3.95 3.73
C PHE A 160 2.10 3.51 5.17
N LEU A 161 1.08 3.06 5.89
CA LEU A 161 1.19 2.60 7.27
C LEU A 161 0.74 1.13 7.36
N ASN A 162 1.72 0.24 7.55
CA ASN A 162 1.48 -1.16 7.84
C ASN A 162 1.49 -1.41 9.35
N CYS A 163 0.43 -2.00 9.90
CA CYS A 163 0.30 -2.31 11.32
C CYS A 163 0.14 -3.81 11.59
N HIS A 164 0.63 -4.23 12.75
CA HIS A 164 0.28 -5.50 13.37
C HIS A 164 -0.24 -5.22 14.78
N LEU A 165 -1.55 -5.20 14.94
CA LEU A 165 -2.21 -4.80 16.18
C LEU A 165 -2.50 -5.98 17.11
N PRO A 166 -2.76 -5.75 18.41
CA PRO A 166 -2.99 -6.80 19.38
C PRO A 166 -4.08 -7.81 18.98
N ALA A 167 -3.72 -9.10 19.05
CA ALA A 167 -4.61 -10.21 18.75
C ALA A 167 -5.63 -10.46 19.88
N HIS A 168 -6.59 -11.36 19.62
CA HIS A 168 -7.69 -11.78 20.51
C HIS A 168 -8.93 -10.86 20.49
N MET A 169 -10.08 -11.46 20.81
CA MET A 169 -11.41 -10.84 20.68
C MET A 169 -11.57 -9.63 21.59
N GLU A 170 -11.06 -9.75 22.81
CA GLU A 170 -11.24 -8.84 23.94
C GLU A 170 -10.34 -7.60 23.86
N LYS A 171 -9.42 -7.56 22.90
CA LYS A 171 -8.39 -6.51 22.76
C LYS A 171 -8.80 -5.35 21.86
N ALA A 172 -10.10 -5.14 21.63
CA ALA A 172 -10.59 -4.09 20.73
C ALA A 172 -10.16 -2.68 21.19
N GLU A 173 -10.28 -2.36 22.48
CA GLU A 173 -9.82 -1.07 23.01
C GLU A 173 -8.30 -0.94 22.96
N GLN A 174 -7.55 -2.00 23.31
CA GLN A 174 -6.09 -2.02 23.17
C GLN A 174 -5.64 -1.75 21.72
N ARG A 175 -6.34 -2.29 20.71
CA ARG A 175 -6.04 -1.98 19.31
C ARG A 175 -6.22 -0.49 18.99
N LYS A 176 -7.22 0.16 19.57
CA LYS A 176 -7.46 1.61 19.41
C LYS A 176 -6.37 2.42 20.12
N GLU A 177 -5.99 2.04 21.33
CA GLU A 177 -4.89 2.66 22.08
C GLU A 177 -3.58 2.55 21.31
N ASP A 178 -3.20 1.34 20.90
CA ASP A 178 -1.97 1.09 20.12
C ASP A 178 -1.95 1.89 18.81
N PHE A 179 -3.07 1.94 18.07
CA PHE A 179 -3.15 2.76 16.86
C PHE A 179 -3.03 4.26 17.16
N THR A 180 -3.62 4.75 18.25
CA THR A 180 -3.44 6.14 18.70
C THR A 180 -1.98 6.44 19.02
N THR A 181 -1.30 5.53 19.73
CA THR A 181 0.12 5.64 20.04
C THR A 181 0.96 5.70 18.77
N ILE A 182 0.69 4.85 17.78
CA ILE A 182 1.37 4.87 16.47
C ILE A 182 1.19 6.23 15.77
N LEU A 183 -0.05 6.73 15.69
CA LEU A 183 -0.34 8.03 15.06
C LEU A 183 0.34 9.21 15.77
N HIS A 184 0.49 9.12 17.09
CA HIS A 184 1.11 10.19 17.89
C HIS A 184 2.63 10.16 17.82
N LEU A 185 3.25 8.98 17.94
CA LEU A 185 4.69 8.85 18.05
C LEU A 185 5.43 8.91 16.72
N GLN A 186 4.81 8.47 15.61
CA GLN A 186 5.46 8.54 14.31
C GLN A 186 5.45 9.97 13.77
N GLN A 187 6.65 10.53 13.61
CA GLN A 187 6.87 11.91 13.19
C GLN A 187 7.95 11.95 12.11
N PHE A 188 7.68 12.70 11.06
CA PHE A 188 8.58 12.88 9.93
C PHE A 188 9.19 14.28 9.94
N GLU A 189 10.44 14.37 9.52
CA GLU A 189 11.15 15.64 9.45
C GLU A 189 10.70 16.44 8.22
N GLY A 190 10.78 17.77 8.30
CA GLY A 190 10.58 18.64 7.14
C GLY A 190 9.44 19.65 7.30
N PRO A 191 9.17 20.40 6.22
CA PRO A 191 8.24 21.54 6.26
C PRO A 191 6.76 21.15 6.10
N SER A 192 6.47 19.90 5.74
CA SER A 192 5.11 19.46 5.40
C SER A 192 4.84 18.02 5.81
N ALA A 193 3.63 17.78 6.32
CA ALA A 193 3.10 16.48 6.72
C ALA A 193 3.99 15.75 7.74
N ASN A 194 4.13 16.35 8.93
CA ASN A 194 4.99 15.85 10.00
C ASN A 194 4.35 14.66 10.72
N GLY A 195 3.04 14.70 11.00
CA GLY A 195 2.30 13.55 11.51
C GLY A 195 1.70 12.69 10.40
N ILE A 196 1.38 11.43 10.70
CA ILE A 196 0.71 10.53 9.74
C ILE A 196 -0.57 11.16 9.20
N LEU A 197 -1.42 11.71 10.07
CA LEU A 197 -2.71 12.31 9.67
C LEU A 197 -2.59 13.61 8.87
N ASP A 198 -1.39 14.17 8.74
CA ASP A 198 -1.15 15.42 7.99
C ASP A 198 -0.91 15.21 6.49
N HIS A 199 -0.72 13.95 6.07
CA HIS A 199 -0.47 13.58 4.67
C HIS A 199 -1.72 13.76 3.80
N ASP A 200 -1.53 14.08 2.53
CA ASP A 200 -2.63 14.29 1.57
C ASP A 200 -3.40 12.99 1.30
N LEU A 201 -2.68 11.87 1.28
CA LEU A 201 -3.22 10.52 1.16
C LEU A 201 -2.53 9.59 2.15
N ILE A 202 -3.33 8.83 2.89
CA ILE A 202 -2.87 7.83 3.85
C ILE A 202 -3.46 6.50 3.44
N PHE A 203 -2.62 5.47 3.33
CA PHE A 203 -3.05 4.08 3.32
C PHE A 203 -2.73 3.48 4.69
N TRP A 204 -3.74 3.01 5.41
CA TRP A 204 -3.59 2.30 6.67
C TRP A 204 -4.05 0.86 6.49
N PHE A 205 -3.12 -0.08 6.64
CA PHE A 205 -3.36 -1.48 6.35
C PHE A 205 -2.54 -2.38 7.26
N GLY A 206 -2.80 -3.68 7.20
CA GLY A 206 -2.07 -4.67 7.99
C GLY A 206 -2.96 -5.77 8.55
N ASP A 207 -2.38 -6.59 9.42
CA ASP A 207 -3.15 -7.41 10.38
C ASP A 207 -3.59 -6.50 11.54
N LEU A 208 -4.73 -5.85 11.31
CA LEU A 208 -5.36 -4.96 12.29
C LEU A 208 -6.06 -5.75 13.39
N ASN A 209 -6.20 -7.07 13.26
CA ASN A 209 -6.66 -7.99 14.29
C ASN A 209 -8.07 -7.73 14.88
N PHE A 210 -8.87 -6.85 14.27
CA PHE A 210 -10.28 -6.68 14.62
C PHE A 210 -11.08 -7.94 14.31
N ARG A 211 -12.09 -8.22 15.16
CA ARG A 211 -12.84 -9.48 15.14
C ARG A 211 -14.33 -9.23 14.94
N ILE A 212 -15.05 -10.29 14.61
CA ILE A 212 -16.53 -10.28 14.58
C ILE A 212 -17.02 -10.55 16.00
N GLU A 213 -17.60 -9.57 16.67
CA GLU A 213 -18.15 -9.71 18.03
C GLU A 213 -19.61 -10.19 18.02
N THR A 214 -20.18 -10.48 19.20
CA THR A 214 -21.58 -10.88 19.46
C THR A 214 -22.12 -12.17 18.84
N LEU A 215 -21.70 -12.55 17.63
CA LEU A 215 -22.21 -13.73 16.91
C LEU A 215 -21.50 -15.02 17.33
N ASP A 216 -22.28 -16.10 17.45
CA ASP A 216 -21.75 -17.45 17.67
C ASP A 216 -20.94 -17.93 16.46
N ILE A 217 -19.91 -18.74 16.71
CA ILE A 217 -19.05 -19.27 15.65
C ILE A 217 -19.84 -20.09 14.62
N ARG A 218 -20.90 -20.81 15.02
CA ARG A 218 -21.72 -21.59 14.08
C ARG A 218 -22.46 -20.68 13.10
N TYR A 219 -22.98 -19.55 13.58
CA TYR A 219 -23.64 -18.58 12.71
C TYR A 219 -22.66 -17.87 11.79
N VAL A 220 -21.46 -17.52 12.27
CA VAL A 220 -20.41 -16.98 11.40
C VAL A 220 -20.05 -17.96 10.28
N LYS A 221 -19.86 -19.25 10.60
CA LYS A 221 -19.62 -20.28 9.57
C LYS A 221 -20.79 -20.43 8.60
N TYR A 222 -22.03 -20.50 9.11
CA TYR A 222 -23.23 -20.52 8.28
C TYR A 222 -23.29 -19.33 7.30
N ALA A 223 -22.98 -18.13 7.77
CA ALA A 223 -23.01 -16.94 6.94
C ALA A 223 -21.94 -16.97 5.82
N ILE A 224 -20.76 -17.53 6.12
CA ILE A 224 -19.69 -17.75 5.15
C ILE A 224 -20.12 -18.80 4.11
N ASP A 225 -20.59 -19.96 4.57
CA ASP A 225 -20.96 -21.09 3.71
C ASP A 225 -22.11 -20.75 2.75
N ASN A 226 -22.99 -19.82 3.14
CA ASN A 226 -24.12 -19.35 2.33
C ASN A 226 -23.87 -18.01 1.61
N ASN A 227 -22.64 -17.49 1.67
CA ASN A 227 -22.25 -16.21 1.07
C ASN A 227 -23.16 -15.01 1.46
N ILE A 228 -23.62 -14.97 2.70
CA ILE A 228 -24.43 -13.87 3.27
C ILE A 228 -23.57 -13.01 4.21
N LEU A 229 -22.35 -12.69 3.77
CA LEU A 229 -21.32 -12.00 4.55
C LEU A 229 -21.77 -10.66 5.12
N HIS A 230 -22.68 -9.96 4.43
CA HIS A 230 -23.22 -8.67 4.86
C HIS A 230 -23.85 -8.70 6.26
N GLN A 231 -24.38 -9.86 6.70
CA GLN A 231 -24.96 -10.02 8.04
C GLN A 231 -23.91 -9.96 9.15
N LEU A 232 -22.63 -10.10 8.80
CA LEU A 232 -21.51 -10.06 9.74
C LEU A 232 -20.93 -8.64 9.89
N TRP A 233 -21.16 -7.74 8.91
CA TRP A 233 -20.46 -6.45 8.84
C TRP A 233 -20.76 -5.53 10.02
N GLU A 234 -22.00 -5.46 10.50
CA GLU A 234 -22.37 -4.64 11.65
C GLU A 234 -21.78 -5.14 12.96
N LYS A 235 -21.30 -6.39 12.97
CA LYS A 235 -20.69 -7.04 14.13
C LYS A 235 -19.17 -7.09 14.01
N ASP A 236 -18.60 -6.58 12.93
CA ASP A 236 -17.16 -6.41 12.77
C ASP A 236 -16.67 -5.21 13.59
N GLN A 237 -15.73 -5.45 14.51
CA GLN A 237 -15.24 -4.42 15.42
C GLN A 237 -14.60 -3.23 14.72
N LEU A 238 -13.99 -3.40 13.53
CA LEU A 238 -13.44 -2.27 12.79
C LEU A 238 -14.55 -1.44 12.13
N ASN A 239 -15.58 -2.07 11.57
CA ASN A 239 -16.76 -1.36 11.08
C ASN A 239 -17.47 -0.57 12.19
N ILE A 240 -17.61 -1.16 13.37
CA ILE A 240 -18.12 -0.45 14.55
C ILE A 240 -17.18 0.72 14.92
N ALA A 241 -15.88 0.48 14.99
CA ALA A 241 -14.91 1.53 15.31
C ALA A 241 -14.94 2.69 14.31
N LYS A 242 -15.11 2.45 13.00
CA LYS A 242 -15.23 3.51 11.99
C LYS A 242 -16.41 4.45 12.24
N THR A 243 -17.50 3.97 12.86
CA THR A 243 -18.68 4.79 13.16
C THR A 243 -18.61 5.42 14.55
N THR A 244 -17.99 4.75 15.52
CA THR A 244 -18.00 5.21 16.93
C THR A 244 -16.74 5.94 17.36
N TRP A 245 -15.61 5.77 16.66
CA TRP A 245 -14.31 6.29 17.08
C TRP A 245 -13.86 7.49 16.23
N PRO A 246 -13.82 8.72 16.79
CA PRO A 246 -13.56 9.93 16.01
C PRO A 246 -12.24 9.97 15.24
N ILE A 247 -11.19 9.28 15.71
CA ILE A 247 -9.89 9.22 15.02
C ILE A 247 -10.02 8.60 13.62
N LEU A 248 -10.96 7.67 13.43
CA LEU A 248 -11.20 7.02 12.14
C LEU A 248 -12.06 7.85 11.18
N LYS A 249 -12.52 9.04 11.60
CA LYS A 249 -13.30 9.93 10.74
C LYS A 249 -12.52 10.25 9.46
N GLY A 250 -13.14 9.96 8.32
CA GLY A 250 -12.59 10.18 6.98
C GLY A 250 -11.76 9.02 6.43
N PHE A 251 -11.46 7.98 7.22
CA PHE A 251 -10.97 6.73 6.66
C PHE A 251 -12.10 6.01 5.92
N GLN A 252 -11.78 5.51 4.74
CA GLN A 252 -12.64 4.78 3.84
C GLN A 252 -12.11 3.35 3.68
N GLU A 253 -13.02 2.43 3.39
CA GLU A 253 -12.72 1.03 3.13
C GLU A 253 -13.79 0.48 2.18
N GLY A 254 -13.39 -0.38 1.24
CA GLY A 254 -14.30 -1.08 0.35
C GLY A 254 -15.17 -2.11 1.07
N PHE A 255 -16.20 -2.59 0.37
CA PHE A 255 -17.04 -3.66 0.87
C PHE A 255 -16.24 -4.96 1.03
N LEU A 256 -16.43 -5.64 2.16
CA LEU A 256 -15.84 -6.95 2.44
C LEU A 256 -16.61 -8.05 1.71
N ASN A 257 -16.48 -8.07 0.38
CA ASN A 257 -17.12 -9.03 -0.52
C ASN A 257 -16.36 -10.36 -0.65
N PHE A 258 -15.39 -10.59 0.24
CA PHE A 258 -14.59 -11.79 0.34
C PHE A 258 -14.72 -12.37 1.76
N PRO A 259 -14.58 -13.69 1.95
CA PRO A 259 -14.77 -14.31 3.26
C PRO A 259 -13.68 -13.89 4.27
N PRO A 260 -13.93 -14.03 5.58
CA PRO A 260 -12.94 -13.74 6.62
C PRO A 260 -11.58 -14.37 6.37
N THR A 261 -10.50 -13.60 6.57
CA THR A 261 -9.13 -13.98 6.16
C THR A 261 -8.35 -14.75 7.22
N PHE A 262 -8.93 -14.91 8.41
CA PHE A 262 -8.36 -15.63 9.54
C PHE A 262 -9.45 -16.42 10.27
N LYS A 263 -9.22 -17.56 10.91
CA LYS A 263 -7.98 -18.35 10.99
C LYS A 263 -8.15 -19.64 10.20
N PHE A 264 -7.19 -19.97 9.35
CA PHE A 264 -7.18 -21.20 8.56
C PHE A 264 -6.26 -22.26 9.17
N ASP A 265 -6.53 -23.53 8.85
CA ASP A 265 -5.55 -24.59 9.02
C ASP A 265 -4.51 -24.45 7.91
N VAL A 266 -3.24 -24.31 8.32
CA VAL A 266 -2.10 -24.15 7.41
C VAL A 266 -2.06 -25.27 6.37
N GLY A 267 -1.81 -24.88 5.11
CA GLY A 267 -1.82 -25.77 3.95
C GLY A 267 -3.22 -25.97 3.33
N THR A 268 -4.26 -25.35 3.88
CA THR A 268 -5.65 -25.56 3.44
C THR A 268 -6.45 -24.26 3.33
N ASN A 269 -7.70 -24.39 2.87
CA ASN A 269 -8.75 -23.36 2.93
C ASN A 269 -9.84 -23.68 3.97
N MET A 270 -9.56 -24.60 4.90
CA MET A 270 -10.46 -24.92 6.00
C MET A 270 -10.21 -23.99 7.18
N TYR A 271 -11.27 -23.43 7.75
CA TYR A 271 -11.17 -22.64 8.99
C TYR A 271 -10.84 -23.51 10.20
N ASP A 272 -10.07 -22.94 11.13
CA ASP A 272 -9.48 -23.57 12.32
C ASP A 272 -10.26 -24.77 12.88
N THR A 273 -9.73 -25.96 12.64
CA THR A 273 -10.26 -27.23 13.17
C THR A 273 -9.60 -27.64 14.48
N SER A 274 -8.61 -26.87 14.97
CA SER A 274 -7.94 -27.15 16.24
C SER A 274 -8.91 -27.07 17.43
N ALA A 275 -8.47 -27.56 18.59
CA ALA A 275 -9.24 -27.48 19.83
C ALA A 275 -9.60 -26.03 20.22
N LYS A 276 -8.85 -25.02 19.75
CA LYS A 276 -9.12 -23.61 20.05
C LYS A 276 -10.29 -23.04 19.25
N LYS A 277 -10.65 -23.65 18.11
CA LYS A 277 -11.77 -23.27 17.23
C LYS A 277 -11.93 -21.75 17.11
N ARG A 278 -10.88 -21.06 16.68
CA ARG A 278 -10.92 -19.60 16.54
C ARG A 278 -12.02 -19.21 15.56
N LYS A 279 -12.90 -18.31 15.99
CA LYS A 279 -13.97 -17.77 15.15
C LYS A 279 -13.36 -17.02 13.96
N PRO A 280 -13.85 -17.27 12.73
CA PRO A 280 -13.40 -16.53 11.56
C PRO A 280 -13.55 -15.01 11.72
N ALA A 281 -12.59 -14.22 11.22
CA ALA A 281 -12.58 -12.76 11.27
C ALA A 281 -11.82 -12.13 10.10
N TRP A 282 -12.22 -10.92 9.70
CA TRP A 282 -11.47 -10.06 8.78
C TRP A 282 -10.41 -9.28 9.57
N THR A 283 -9.29 -9.94 9.81
CA THR A 283 -8.15 -9.35 10.54
C THR A 283 -7.26 -8.49 9.65
N ASP A 284 -7.17 -8.85 8.36
CA ASP A 284 -6.29 -8.24 7.37
C ASP A 284 -7.07 -7.22 6.55
N ARG A 285 -6.71 -5.93 6.65
CA ARG A 285 -7.57 -4.82 6.18
C ARG A 285 -6.76 -3.76 5.47
N ILE A 286 -7.38 -3.05 4.52
CA ILE A 286 -6.79 -1.92 3.80
C ILE A 286 -7.78 -0.75 3.78
N LEU A 287 -7.39 0.35 4.43
CA LEU A 287 -8.16 1.59 4.51
C LEU A 287 -7.36 2.72 3.89
N TRP A 288 -8.06 3.76 3.43
CA TRP A 288 -7.41 4.98 2.95
C TRP A 288 -8.11 6.23 3.46
N LYS A 289 -7.38 7.34 3.53
CA LYS A 289 -7.92 8.65 3.88
C LYS A 289 -7.30 9.71 3.00
N ILE A 290 -8.14 10.58 2.45
CA ILE A 290 -7.72 11.79 1.75
C ILE A 290 -7.90 12.97 2.72
N LYS A 291 -6.91 13.85 2.80
CA LYS A 291 -6.98 15.04 3.65
C LYS A 291 -8.10 15.98 3.19
N SER A 292 -9.02 16.33 4.09
CA SER A 292 -10.05 17.34 3.83
C SER A 292 -9.39 18.70 3.56
N GLY A 293 -9.58 19.26 2.37
CA GLY A 293 -9.01 20.58 1.98
C GLY A 293 -8.29 20.62 0.64
N THR A 294 -8.18 19.50 -0.07
CA THR A 294 -7.72 19.44 -1.48
C THR A 294 -8.80 19.87 -2.50
N HIS A 295 -9.83 20.59 -2.05
CA HIS A 295 -10.84 21.25 -2.87
C HIS A 295 -10.63 22.78 -2.86
N PRO A 296 -11.01 23.52 -3.93
CA PRO A 296 -10.49 24.85 -4.19
C PRO A 296 -10.99 25.86 -3.15
N VAL A 297 -10.11 26.26 -2.23
CA VAL A 297 -10.32 27.44 -1.40
C VAL A 297 -9.61 28.62 -2.07
N HIS A 298 -10.40 29.61 -2.47
CA HIS A 298 -9.97 30.89 -3.05
C HIS A 298 -9.23 31.78 -2.04
N SER A 299 -8.07 31.36 -1.55
CA SER A 299 -7.18 32.23 -0.75
C SER A 299 -5.72 31.88 -0.95
N GLY A 300 -5.17 32.36 -2.07
CA GLY A 300 -3.79 32.86 -2.23
C GLY A 300 -2.66 32.23 -1.41
N ARG A 301 -2.47 30.90 -1.44
CA ARG A 301 -1.18 30.16 -1.35
C ARG A 301 -1.47 28.66 -1.15
N SER A 302 -2.10 28.02 -2.13
CA SER A 302 -2.34 26.56 -2.12
C SER A 302 -1.54 25.92 -3.25
N SER A 303 -0.39 25.35 -2.90
CA SER A 303 0.26 24.32 -3.70
C SER A 303 -0.48 23.01 -3.45
N GLY A 304 -1.40 22.63 -4.32
CA GLY A 304 -2.04 21.32 -4.21
C GLY A 304 -3.01 21.14 -5.36
N GLY A 305 -2.68 20.24 -6.28
CA GLY A 305 -3.64 19.75 -7.26
C GLY A 305 -4.87 19.12 -6.61
N ASN A 306 -5.94 18.92 -7.37
CA ASN A 306 -6.98 17.98 -6.97
C ASN A 306 -6.36 16.57 -6.93
N LEU A 307 -6.48 15.91 -5.77
CA LEU A 307 -6.14 14.51 -5.57
C LEU A 307 -7.43 13.71 -5.45
N THR A 308 -7.68 12.80 -6.38
CA THR A 308 -8.82 11.87 -6.31
C THR A 308 -8.30 10.44 -6.17
N VAL A 309 -8.99 9.64 -5.37
CA VAL A 309 -8.67 8.22 -5.17
C VAL A 309 -9.94 7.41 -5.29
N THR A 310 -9.92 6.41 -6.16
CA THR A 310 -11.01 5.44 -6.33
C THR A 310 -10.47 4.05 -6.11
N GLN A 311 -11.05 3.29 -5.19
CA GLN A 311 -10.73 1.88 -5.03
C GLN A 311 -11.38 1.08 -6.17
N LEU A 312 -10.56 0.43 -6.99
CA LEU A 312 -10.99 -0.36 -8.15
C LEU A 312 -11.26 -1.83 -7.76
N CYS A 313 -10.47 -2.37 -6.83
CA CYS A 313 -10.54 -3.75 -6.40
C CYS A 313 -10.23 -3.85 -4.91
N TYR A 314 -10.88 -4.81 -4.22
CA TYR A 314 -10.56 -5.20 -2.85
C TYR A 314 -10.90 -6.68 -2.66
N CYS A 315 -9.88 -7.53 -2.58
CA CYS A 315 -10.05 -8.99 -2.56
C CYS A 315 -9.06 -9.70 -1.64
N SER A 316 -9.41 -10.92 -1.26
CA SER A 316 -8.48 -11.87 -0.65
C SER A 316 -8.10 -12.97 -1.64
N HIS A 317 -6.92 -13.54 -1.45
CA HIS A 317 -6.37 -14.57 -2.34
C HIS A 317 -6.30 -15.92 -1.62
N MET A 318 -7.24 -16.81 -1.94
CA MET A 318 -7.43 -18.10 -1.29
C MET A 318 -6.44 -19.18 -1.75
N GLU A 319 -5.75 -18.95 -2.86
CA GLU A 319 -4.72 -19.83 -3.42
C GLU A 319 -3.45 -19.91 -2.56
N TYR A 320 -3.20 -18.91 -1.71
CA TYR A 320 -2.06 -18.90 -0.79
C TYR A 320 -2.43 -19.57 0.54
N THR A 321 -1.80 -20.71 0.81
CA THR A 321 -2.18 -21.57 1.96
C THR A 321 -1.09 -21.76 3.01
N MET A 322 0.11 -21.20 2.84
CA MET A 322 1.19 -21.39 3.82
C MET A 322 0.96 -20.73 5.17
N SER A 323 0.14 -19.68 5.22
CA SER A 323 -0.22 -18.99 6.45
C SER A 323 -1.63 -19.40 6.89
N ASP A 324 -1.91 -19.25 8.18
CA ASP A 324 -3.27 -19.29 8.73
C ASP A 324 -4.08 -18.02 8.42
N HIS A 325 -3.45 -17.05 7.74
CA HIS A 325 -4.07 -15.88 7.12
C HIS A 325 -4.02 -15.95 5.59
N LYS A 326 -5.05 -15.36 4.96
CA LYS A 326 -5.11 -15.16 3.51
C LYS A 326 -4.68 -13.74 3.15
N PRO A 327 -3.78 -13.55 2.17
CA PRO A 327 -3.36 -12.22 1.77
C PRO A 327 -4.53 -11.42 1.21
N VAL A 328 -4.49 -10.11 1.43
CA VAL A 328 -5.50 -9.15 0.96
C VAL A 328 -4.83 -8.12 0.08
N ALA A 329 -5.42 -7.84 -1.07
CA ALA A 329 -4.95 -6.86 -2.02
C ALA A 329 -6.05 -5.84 -2.35
N SER A 330 -5.64 -4.63 -2.65
CA SER A 330 -6.52 -3.56 -3.10
C SER A 330 -5.83 -2.72 -4.16
N ILE A 331 -6.54 -2.42 -5.25
CA ILE A 331 -6.05 -1.58 -6.34
C ILE A 331 -6.76 -0.23 -6.27
N PHE A 332 -6.01 0.85 -6.35
CA PHE A 332 -6.53 2.22 -6.32
C PHE A 332 -6.17 2.95 -7.60
N ALA A 333 -7.15 3.55 -8.26
CA ALA A 333 -6.89 4.62 -9.22
C ALA A 333 -6.62 5.90 -8.44
N VAL A 334 -5.47 6.53 -8.68
CA VAL A 334 -5.06 7.77 -8.02
C VAL A 334 -4.84 8.81 -9.10
N GLN A 335 -5.61 9.89 -9.13
CA GLN A 335 -5.41 10.97 -10.10
C GLN A 335 -4.85 12.19 -9.40
N VAL A 336 -3.73 12.67 -9.92
CA VAL A 336 -3.06 13.88 -9.45
C VAL A 336 -3.15 14.93 -10.56
N SER A 337 -3.94 15.99 -10.35
CA SER A 337 -3.99 17.08 -11.32
C SER A 337 -2.85 18.07 -11.04
N GLN A 338 -1.78 18.08 -11.84
CA GLN A 338 -0.79 19.17 -11.71
C GLN A 338 -1.37 20.49 -12.23
N ALA A 339 -1.33 21.53 -11.40
CA ALA A 339 -1.36 22.90 -11.92
C ALA A 339 0.01 23.16 -12.58
N THR A 340 0.06 23.08 -13.91
CA THR A 340 1.23 23.40 -14.71
C THR A 340 1.78 24.79 -14.35
N LYS A 341 2.88 24.84 -13.60
CA LYS A 341 3.95 25.80 -13.87
C LYS A 341 5.03 25.00 -14.56
N CYS A 342 5.37 25.39 -15.80
CA CYS A 342 6.40 24.76 -16.62
C CYS A 342 7.49 24.12 -15.77
N ALA A 343 7.61 22.79 -15.83
CA ALA A 343 8.78 22.11 -15.33
C ALA A 343 10.01 22.85 -15.87
N SER A 344 10.93 23.23 -14.98
CA SER A 344 12.22 23.78 -15.39
C SER A 344 12.86 22.83 -16.41
N SER A 345 13.57 23.37 -17.40
CA SER A 345 14.03 22.60 -18.57
C SER A 345 14.90 21.38 -18.24
N ILE A 346 15.37 21.28 -16.98
CA ILE A 346 16.21 20.21 -16.43
C ILE A 346 15.42 18.90 -16.25
N SER A 347 14.22 18.92 -15.66
CA SER A 347 13.42 17.69 -15.47
C SER A 347 12.96 17.10 -16.81
N PHE A 348 12.70 17.98 -17.79
CA PHE A 348 12.41 17.59 -19.16
C PHE A 348 13.64 16.95 -19.83
N LEU A 349 14.84 17.52 -19.65
CA LEU A 349 16.08 16.93 -20.16
C LEU A 349 16.35 15.55 -19.55
N LEU A 350 16.15 15.37 -18.25
CA LEU A 350 16.34 14.08 -17.57
C LEU A 350 15.37 13.02 -18.08
N PHE A 351 14.09 13.37 -18.31
CA PHE A 351 13.11 12.47 -18.91
C PHE A 351 13.50 12.08 -20.35
N CYS A 352 13.93 13.04 -21.17
CA CYS A 352 14.41 12.77 -22.53
C CYS A 352 15.68 11.90 -22.53
N LEU A 353 16.62 12.14 -21.61
CA LEU A 353 17.85 11.35 -21.50
C LEU A 353 17.58 9.93 -21.02
N ALA A 354 16.66 9.73 -20.06
CA ALA A 354 16.28 8.41 -19.59
C ALA A 354 15.60 7.60 -20.70
N THR A 355 14.66 8.22 -21.44
CA THR A 355 13.96 7.58 -22.56
C THR A 355 14.88 7.27 -23.75
N ASP A 356 15.84 8.14 -24.06
CA ASP A 356 16.84 7.89 -25.10
C ASP A 356 17.86 6.81 -24.72
N PHE A 357 18.23 6.71 -23.43
CA PHE A 357 19.12 5.64 -22.95
C PHE A 357 18.47 4.26 -23.09
N LEU A 358 17.15 4.17 -22.90
CA LEU A 358 16.38 2.93 -23.02
C LEU A 358 16.17 2.49 -24.47
N LYS A 359 15.92 3.43 -25.39
CA LYS A 359 15.85 3.13 -26.83
C LYS A 359 17.16 2.59 -27.40
N ARG A 360 18.30 2.97 -26.81
CA ARG A 360 19.63 2.50 -27.26
C ARG A 360 20.05 1.13 -26.70
N ARG A 361 19.31 0.58 -25.73
CA ARG A 361 19.55 -0.76 -25.18
C ARG A 361 18.63 -1.85 -25.73
N THR A 362 17.57 -1.45 -26.42
CA THR A 362 16.52 -2.34 -26.96
C THR A 362 16.55 -2.45 -28.49
N GLY A 363 17.59 -1.90 -29.13
CA GLY A 363 17.82 -1.97 -30.57
C GLY A 363 19.08 -2.74 -30.91
#